data_AF-A0A7S0L5Y7-F1
#
_entry.id   AF-A0A7S0L5Y7-F1
#
_cell.length_a   1.000
_cell.length_b   1.000
_cell.length_c   1.000
_cell.angle_alpha   90.00
_cell.angle_beta   90.00
_cell.angle_gamma   90.00
#
_symmetry.space_group_name_H-M   'P 1'
#
loop_
_entity.id
_entity.type
_entity.pdbx_description
1 polymer ?
#
loop_
_entity_poly.entity_id
_entity_poly.type
_entity_poly.pdbx_seq_one_letter_code
_entity_poly.pdbx_strand_id
1 'polypeptide(L)'
;GVEPHLDYNLVPSVVYTHPEVAWVGKTEEQLKADGVEFAKGKFPFAANSRAKTVNDTDGFVKVLTDKKTDKLLGVHIINAQAGEMIHEACLAMEYGASSEDMARVCHAHPTLTEALKGACQLASFGKAINC
;
A
#
# COMPACT_ATOMS: atom_id res chain seq x y z
N GLY A 1 2.85 32.44 15.66
CA GLY A 1 3.48 31.27 15.01
C GLY A 1 2.40 30.57 14.22
N VAL A 2 2.70 30.05 13.03
CA VAL A 2 1.71 29.29 12.26
C VAL A 2 1.49 27.97 13.00
N GLU A 3 0.25 27.66 13.38
CA GLU A 3 -0.08 26.32 13.88
C GLU A 3 -0.13 25.38 12.68
N PRO A 4 0.78 24.40 12.57
CA PRO A 4 0.75 23.47 11.46
C PRO A 4 -0.48 22.57 11.58
N HIS A 5 -1.24 22.44 10.49
CA HIS A 5 -2.26 21.41 10.39
C HIS A 5 -1.57 20.05 10.22
N LEU A 6 -1.99 19.05 11.01
CA LEU A 6 -1.47 17.69 10.94
C LEU A 6 -2.63 16.72 10.72
N ASP A 7 -2.58 15.95 9.63
CA ASP A 7 -3.53 14.86 9.40
C ASP A 7 -3.09 13.61 10.19
N TYR A 8 -3.72 13.41 11.34
CA TYR A 8 -3.47 12.25 12.19
C TYR A 8 -3.88 10.92 11.54
N ASN A 9 -4.68 10.91 10.47
CA ASN A 9 -5.03 9.70 9.76
C ASN A 9 -3.90 9.19 8.86
N LEU A 10 -2.92 10.06 8.56
CA LEU A 10 -1.83 9.79 7.61
C LEU A 10 -0.46 9.72 8.27
N VAL A 11 -0.42 9.52 9.59
CA VAL A 11 0.82 9.23 10.31
C VAL A 11 1.22 7.76 10.08
N PRO A 12 2.32 7.47 9.35
CA PRO A 12 2.75 6.10 9.14
C PRO A 12 3.34 5.52 10.43
N SER A 13 3.16 4.22 10.60
CA SER A 13 3.77 3.44 11.68
C SER A 13 4.68 2.38 11.06
N VAL A 14 5.89 2.24 11.59
CA VAL A 14 6.92 1.32 11.08
C VAL A 14 7.57 0.57 12.24
N VAL A 15 7.72 -0.74 12.06
CA VAL A 15 8.47 -1.62 12.96
C VAL A 15 9.66 -2.18 12.17
N TYR A 16 10.87 -1.80 12.57
CA TYR A 16 12.13 -2.13 11.89
C TYR A 16 12.67 -3.52 12.25
N THR A 17 11.82 -4.55 12.13
CA THR A 17 12.23 -5.96 12.16
C THR A 17 12.70 -6.42 10.78
N HIS A 18 13.09 -7.69 10.65
CA HIS A 18 13.30 -8.31 9.34
C HIS A 18 12.36 -9.52 9.18
N PRO A 19 11.38 -9.47 8.24
CA PRO A 19 11.00 -8.32 7.42
C PRO A 19 10.44 -7.15 8.26
N GLU A 20 10.50 -5.93 7.71
CA GLU A 20 9.87 -4.77 8.34
C GLU A 20 8.35 -4.85 8.19
N VAL A 21 7.64 -4.15 9.07
CA VAL A 21 6.18 -3.99 9.01
C VAL A 21 5.86 -2.51 9.02
N ALA A 22 5.18 -2.03 7.97
CA ALA A 22 4.78 -0.63 7.85
C ALA A 22 3.31 -0.51 7.46
N TRP A 23 2.62 0.50 7.98
CA TRP A 23 1.25 0.81 7.58
C TRP A 23 0.92 2.29 7.74
N VAL A 24 -0.07 2.74 6.98
CA VAL A 24 -0.69 4.08 7.08
C VAL A 24 -2.18 3.96 6.76
N GLY A 25 -2.99 4.83 7.38
CA GLY A 25 -4.44 4.82 7.22
C GLY A 25 -5.16 3.79 8.08
N LYS A 26 -6.35 3.38 7.64
CA LYS A 26 -7.25 2.49 8.38
C LYS A 26 -6.94 1.02 8.16
N THR A 27 -7.14 0.23 9.21
CA THR A 27 -7.13 -1.23 9.20
C THR A 27 -8.46 -1.82 8.71
N GLU A 28 -8.50 -3.10 8.34
CA GLU A 28 -9.75 -3.77 7.95
C GLU A 28 -10.75 -3.79 9.11
N GLU A 29 -10.27 -3.93 10.34
CA GLU A 29 -11.06 -3.96 11.57
C GLU A 29 -11.71 -2.60 11.84
N GLN A 30 -10.96 -1.52 11.69
CA GLN A 30 -11.50 -0.15 11.80
C GLN A 30 -12.55 0.12 10.73
N LEU A 31 -12.31 -0.28 9.46
CA LEU A 31 -13.29 -0.09 8.39
C LEU A 31 -14.58 -0.88 8.63
N LYS A 32 -14.48 -2.11 9.14
CA LYS A 32 -15.64 -2.91 9.53
C LYS A 32 -16.41 -2.28 10.70
N ALA A 33 -15.70 -1.80 11.72
CA ALA A 33 -16.30 -1.13 12.87
C ALA A 33 -17.02 0.17 12.48
N ASP A 34 -16.46 0.92 11.52
CA ASP A 34 -17.02 2.15 10.99
C ASP A 34 -18.17 1.90 9.98
N GLY A 35 -18.43 0.65 9.60
CA GLY A 35 -19.43 0.30 8.59
C GLY A 35 -19.07 0.77 7.17
N VAL A 36 -17.78 0.99 6.89
CA VAL A 36 -17.29 1.43 5.59
C VAL A 36 -17.10 0.21 4.68
N GLU A 37 -17.78 0.20 3.53
CA GLU A 37 -17.54 -0.82 2.51
C GLU A 37 -16.21 -0.57 1.80
N PHE A 38 -15.33 -1.56 1.80
CA PHE A 38 -14.02 -1.45 1.17
C PHE A 38 -13.70 -2.63 0.24
N ALA A 39 -12.87 -2.37 -0.76
CA ALA A 39 -12.19 -3.37 -1.57
C ALA A 39 -10.77 -3.62 -1.05
N LYS A 40 -10.21 -4.78 -1.39
CA LYS A 40 -8.88 -5.20 -0.92
C LYS A 40 -8.06 -5.78 -2.07
N GLY A 41 -6.87 -5.23 -2.26
CA GLY A 41 -5.84 -5.81 -3.11
C GLY A 41 -4.67 -6.32 -2.27
N LYS A 42 -4.18 -7.53 -2.53
CA LYS A 42 -3.03 -8.11 -1.83
C LYS A 42 -2.06 -8.73 -2.81
N PHE A 43 -0.81 -8.27 -2.80
CA PHE A 43 0.24 -8.74 -3.70
C PHE A 43 1.43 -9.31 -2.91
N PRO A 44 1.82 -10.59 -3.12
CA PRO A 44 2.95 -11.20 -2.42
C PRO A 44 4.30 -10.79 -3.01
N PHE A 45 5.33 -10.59 -2.17
CA PHE A 45 6.69 -10.34 -2.67
C PHE A 45 7.31 -11.58 -3.35
N ALA A 46 6.78 -12.78 -3.10
CA ALA A 46 7.06 -13.98 -3.88
C ALA A 46 6.71 -13.86 -5.37
N ALA A 47 5.92 -12.87 -5.78
CA ALA A 47 5.61 -12.57 -7.19
C ALA A 47 6.39 -11.37 -7.74
N ASN A 48 7.17 -10.66 -6.90
CA ASN A 48 7.93 -9.48 -7.31
C ASN A 48 9.32 -9.85 -7.87
N SER A 49 9.69 -9.29 -9.01
CA SER A 49 10.95 -9.60 -9.68
C SER A 49 12.17 -9.18 -8.87
N ARG A 50 12.17 -7.98 -8.26
CA ARG A 50 13.30 -7.50 -7.48
C ARG A 50 13.52 -8.34 -6.22
N ALA A 51 12.45 -8.66 -5.50
CA ALA A 51 12.45 -9.54 -4.34
C ALA A 51 13.09 -10.90 -4.66
N LYS A 52 12.71 -11.51 -5.78
CA LYS A 52 13.34 -12.75 -6.27
C LYS A 52 14.82 -12.58 -6.57
N THR A 53 15.20 -11.49 -7.25
CA THR A 53 16.61 -11.23 -7.62
C THR A 53 17.53 -11.14 -6.40
N VAL A 54 17.02 -10.68 -5.25
CA VAL A 54 17.82 -10.54 -4.02
C VAL A 54 17.58 -11.68 -3.01
N ASN A 55 16.81 -12.71 -3.38
CA ASN A 55 16.40 -13.82 -2.50
C ASN A 55 15.71 -13.35 -1.20
N ASP A 56 14.91 -12.29 -1.27
CA ASP A 56 14.13 -11.77 -0.15
C ASP A 56 12.67 -11.59 -0.58
N THR A 57 11.91 -12.69 -0.50
CA THR A 57 10.54 -12.79 -1.02
C THR A 57 9.46 -12.76 0.05
N ASP A 58 9.86 -12.54 1.31
CA ASP A 58 8.94 -12.61 2.42
C ASP A 58 7.99 -11.41 2.47
N GLY A 59 6.75 -11.71 2.85
CA GLY A 59 5.71 -10.71 3.07
C GLY A 59 4.88 -10.34 1.83
N PHE A 60 4.21 -9.21 1.92
CA PHE A 60 3.22 -8.75 0.94
C PHE A 60 2.93 -7.25 1.08
N VAL A 61 2.29 -6.68 0.05
CA VAL A 61 1.57 -5.40 0.13
C VAL A 61 0.07 -5.68 0.19
N LYS A 62 -0.65 -4.99 1.06
CA LYS A 62 -2.11 -4.96 1.14
C LYS A 62 -2.62 -3.52 1.04
N VAL A 63 -3.50 -3.27 0.09
CA VAL A 63 -4.16 -1.99 -0.15
C VAL A 63 -5.65 -2.14 0.13
N LEU A 64 -6.23 -1.19 0.86
CA LEU A 64 -7.65 -1.08 1.15
C LEU A 64 -8.18 0.19 0.50
N THR A 65 -9.25 0.08 -0.28
CA THR A 65 -9.88 1.22 -0.95
C THR A 65 -11.36 1.29 -0.69
N ASP A 66 -11.93 2.49 -0.75
CA ASP A 66 -13.37 2.68 -0.68
C ASP A 66 -14.04 2.02 -1.89
N LYS A 67 -15.06 1.20 -1.65
CA LYS A 67 -15.66 0.37 -2.70
C LYS A 67 -16.41 1.18 -3.77
N LYS A 68 -16.80 2.43 -3.46
CA LYS A 68 -17.59 3.28 -4.38
C LYS A 68 -16.71 4.26 -5.14
N THR A 69 -15.67 4.78 -4.50
CA THR A 69 -14.84 5.87 -5.02
C THR A 69 -13.43 5.44 -5.40
N ASP A 70 -13.03 4.22 -5.06
CA ASP A 70 -11.66 3.68 -5.20
C ASP A 70 -10.58 4.46 -4.44
N LYS A 71 -10.96 5.42 -3.58
CA LYS A 71 -10.02 6.19 -2.77
C LYS A 71 -9.26 5.27 -1.82
N LEU A 72 -7.95 5.48 -1.69
CA LEU A 72 -7.12 4.76 -0.71
C LEU A 72 -7.60 5.06 0.71
N LEU A 73 -7.85 4.00 1.47
CA LEU A 73 -8.26 4.05 2.88
C LEU A 73 -7.17 3.57 3.83
N GLY A 74 -6.29 2.68 3.36
CA GLY A 74 -5.13 2.24 4.12
C GLY A 74 -4.22 1.31 3.33
N VAL A 75 -2.93 1.37 3.62
CA VAL A 75 -1.90 0.54 2.99
C VAL A 75 -1.06 -0.10 4.08
N HIS A 76 -0.76 -1.39 3.90
CA HIS A 76 -0.04 -2.22 4.87
C HIS A 76 0.99 -3.05 4.12
N ILE A 77 2.24 -2.99 4.54
CA ILE A 77 3.39 -3.59 3.85
C ILE A 77 4.19 -4.42 4.85
N ILE A 78 4.53 -5.64 4.45
CA ILE A 78 5.50 -6.49 5.13
C ILE A 78 6.58 -6.84 4.11
N ASN A 79 7.80 -6.36 4.32
CA ASN A 79 8.99 -6.59 3.49
C ASN A 79 10.22 -5.95 4.13
N ALA A 80 11.44 -6.33 3.74
CA ALA A 80 12.66 -5.71 4.24
C ALA A 80 12.83 -4.20 3.95
N GLN A 81 12.06 -3.61 3.03
CA GLN A 81 12.05 -2.15 2.78
C GLN A 81 10.66 -1.51 2.98
N ALA A 82 9.83 -2.08 3.86
CA ALA A 82 8.46 -1.60 4.07
C ALA A 82 8.40 -0.15 4.55
N GLY A 83 9.32 0.28 5.42
CA GLY A 83 9.38 1.64 5.96
C GLY A 83 9.67 2.72 4.91
N GLU A 84 10.44 2.39 3.88
CA GLU A 84 10.68 3.30 2.75
C GLU A 84 9.49 3.29 1.78
N MET A 85 8.94 2.10 1.49
CA MET A 85 7.82 1.96 0.56
C MET A 85 6.52 2.61 1.06
N ILE A 86 6.28 2.66 2.37
CA ILE A 86 5.04 3.24 2.91
C ILE A 86 4.93 4.75 2.63
N HIS A 87 6.05 5.44 2.40
CA HIS A 87 6.04 6.86 2.06
C HIS A 87 5.27 7.16 0.76
N GLU A 88 5.34 6.27 -0.23
CA GLU A 88 4.58 6.39 -1.48
C GLU A 88 3.06 6.35 -1.21
N ALA A 89 2.62 5.49 -0.29
CA ALA A 89 1.23 5.43 0.14
C ALA A 89 0.81 6.69 0.91
N CYS A 90 1.65 7.24 1.78
CA CYS A 90 1.38 8.49 2.46
C CYS A 90 1.12 9.62 1.47
N LEU A 91 2.01 9.77 0.47
CA LEU A 91 1.87 10.81 -0.57
C LEU A 91 0.57 10.64 -1.37
N ALA A 92 0.26 9.41 -1.77
CA ALA A 92 -0.96 9.11 -2.52
C ALA A 92 -2.22 9.42 -1.69
N MET A 93 -2.23 9.04 -0.41
CA MET A 93 -3.37 9.28 0.47
C MET A 93 -3.55 10.76 0.83
N GLU A 94 -2.46 11.52 0.99
CA GLU A 94 -2.48 12.97 1.21
C GLU A 94 -3.16 13.71 0.05
N TYR A 95 -2.90 13.27 -1.19
CA TYR A 95 -3.59 13.80 -2.38
C TYR A 95 -4.97 13.19 -2.62
N GLY A 96 -5.41 12.26 -1.76
CA GLY A 96 -6.68 11.58 -1.88
C GLY A 96 -6.80 10.71 -3.13
N ALA A 97 -5.67 10.15 -3.61
CA ALA A 97 -5.60 9.33 -4.80
C ALA A 97 -6.42 8.04 -4.69
N SER A 98 -6.85 7.54 -5.84
CA SER A 98 -7.45 6.22 -5.98
C SER A 98 -6.38 5.12 -6.11
N SER A 99 -6.78 3.85 -5.95
CA SER A 99 -5.86 2.75 -6.29
C SER A 99 -5.59 2.65 -7.79
N GLU A 100 -6.56 3.03 -8.63
CA GLU A 100 -6.36 3.20 -10.07
C GLU A 100 -5.21 4.17 -10.41
N ASP A 101 -5.15 5.33 -9.74
CA ASP A 101 -4.10 6.33 -9.97
C ASP A 101 -2.72 5.72 -9.74
N MET A 102 -2.52 5.07 -8.58
CA MET A 102 -1.26 4.38 -8.27
C MET A 102 -0.95 3.24 -9.25
N ALA A 103 -1.97 2.46 -9.64
CA ALA A 103 -1.80 1.35 -10.57
C ALA A 103 -1.36 1.80 -11.98
N ARG A 104 -1.72 3.03 -12.39
CA ARG A 104 -1.38 3.62 -13.69
C ARG A 104 -0.01 4.29 -13.71
N VAL A 105 0.55 4.67 -12.56
CA VAL A 105 1.90 5.23 -12.49
C VAL A 105 2.94 4.24 -13.00
N CYS A 106 3.89 4.74 -13.78
CA CYS A 106 5.03 3.96 -14.25
C CYS A 106 6.00 3.75 -13.07
N HIS A 107 6.05 2.51 -12.59
CA HIS A 107 7.02 2.10 -11.57
C HIS A 107 8.29 1.64 -12.27
N ALA A 108 9.45 1.99 -11.71
CA ALA A 108 10.73 1.53 -12.21
C ALA A 108 10.80 -0.01 -12.16
N HIS A 109 11.53 -0.61 -13.09
CA HIS A 109 11.68 -2.06 -13.18
C HIS A 109 13.18 -2.46 -13.20
N PRO A 110 13.62 -3.48 -12.44
CA PRO A 110 12.88 -4.17 -11.39
C PRO A 110 13.00 -3.45 -10.02
N THR A 111 11.86 -3.18 -9.36
CA THR A 111 11.83 -2.62 -7.99
C THR A 111 10.81 -3.32 -7.10
N LEU A 112 10.97 -3.16 -5.78
CA LEU A 112 10.00 -3.65 -4.79
C LEU A 112 8.67 -2.88 -4.87
N THR A 113 8.70 -1.60 -5.27
CA THR A 113 7.50 -0.76 -5.42
C THR A 113 6.53 -1.30 -6.47
N GLU A 114 6.98 -2.13 -7.43
CA GLU A 114 6.07 -2.84 -8.34
C GLU A 114 5.06 -3.75 -7.60
N ALA A 115 5.37 -4.21 -6.38
CA ALA A 115 4.41 -4.93 -5.54
C ALA A 115 3.25 -4.03 -5.05
N LEU A 116 3.53 -2.75 -4.78
CA LEU A 116 2.50 -1.76 -4.44
C LEU A 116 1.58 -1.50 -5.62
N LYS A 117 2.15 -1.30 -6.82
CA LYS A 117 1.40 -1.27 -8.08
C LYS A 117 0.51 -2.50 -8.26
N GLY A 118 1.05 -3.70 -8.04
CA GLY A 118 0.30 -4.94 -8.17
C GLY A 118 -0.86 -5.05 -7.17
N ALA A 119 -0.67 -4.60 -5.93
CA ALA A 119 -1.75 -4.56 -4.94
C ALA A 119 -2.83 -3.55 -5.32
N CYS A 120 -2.46 -2.37 -5.81
CA CYS A 120 -3.41 -1.37 -6.33
C CYS A 120 -4.18 -1.88 -7.55
N GLN A 121 -3.54 -2.60 -8.48
CA GLN A 121 -4.22 -3.24 -9.62
C GLN A 121 -5.27 -4.27 -9.17
N LEU A 122 -4.97 -5.05 -8.13
CA LEU A 122 -5.91 -6.01 -7.56
C LEU A 122 -7.08 -5.33 -6.84
N ALA A 123 -6.83 -4.22 -6.15
CA ALA A 123 -7.88 -3.45 -5.48
C ALA A 123 -8.82 -2.76 -6.50
N SER A 124 -8.26 -2.20 -7.57
CA SER A 124 -9.01 -1.44 -8.58
C SER A 124 -9.64 -2.33 -9.64
N PHE A 125 -8.85 -3.15 -10.33
CA PHE A 125 -9.26 -3.90 -11.52
C PHE A 125 -9.57 -5.38 -11.25
N GLY A 126 -9.31 -5.87 -10.03
CA GLY A 126 -9.46 -7.28 -9.67
C GLY A 126 -8.41 -8.22 -10.28
N LYS A 127 -7.43 -7.70 -11.03
CA LYS A 127 -6.37 -8.49 -11.66
C LYS A 127 -5.05 -7.72 -11.71
N ALA A 128 -3.97 -8.35 -11.23
CA ALA A 128 -2.60 -7.91 -11.45
C ALA A 128 -2.00 -8.53 -12.72
N ILE A 129 -1.03 -7.85 -13.32
CA ILE A 129 -0.32 -8.35 -14.53
C ILE A 129 0.59 -9.52 -14.16
N ASN A 130 1.29 -9.41 -13.04
CA ASN A 130 2.17 -10.45 -12.49
C ASN A 130 1.46 -11.07 -11.28
N CYS A 131 1.63 -12.38 -11.05
CA CYS A 131 1.10 -13.07 -9.87
C CYS A 131 1.99 -14.24 -9.47
#